data_AF-A0A965W0V8-F1
#
_entry.id   AF-A0A965W0V8-F1
#
_cell.length_a   1.000
_cell.length_b   1.000
_cell.length_c   1.000
_cell.angle_alpha   90.00
_cell.angle_beta   90.00
_cell.angle_gamma   90.00
#
_symmetry.space_group_name_H-M   'P 1'
#
loop_
_entity.id
_entity.type
_entity.pdbx_description
1 polymer ?
#
loop_
_entity_poly.entity_id
_entity_poly.type
_entity_poly.pdbx_seq_one_letter_code
_entity_poly.pdbx_strand_id
1 'polypeptide(L)'
;AFATSSSAATMPVTLDCADRELRIDPRVSRFVIPLGTTVNMDGTALYEAAAALFVAQLAGVPLDLGQQIIVALMAMLAAIGAPGIPSAGMVTMVMVLQSVGLPVEAIALLLPIDRLLDAVRTAVNVQGDLATSLVVERQAGGALATRSHD
;
A
#
# COMPACT_ATOMS: atom_id res chain seq x y z
N ALA A 1 5.72 9.00 -7.58
CA ALA A 1 5.35 7.64 -7.14
C ALA A 1 6.20 6.59 -7.84
N PHE A 2 6.00 6.32 -9.14
CA PHE A 2 6.76 5.27 -9.84
C PHE A 2 8.28 5.50 -9.81
N ALA A 3 8.74 6.67 -10.27
CA ALA A 3 10.17 7.00 -10.32
C ALA A 3 10.84 7.07 -8.93
N THR A 4 10.14 7.63 -7.95
CA THR A 4 10.65 7.79 -6.58
C THR A 4 10.58 6.51 -5.76
N SER A 5 9.65 5.61 -6.09
CA SER A 5 9.34 4.38 -5.33
C SER A 5 9.11 4.64 -3.84
N SER A 6 8.55 5.81 -3.52
CA SER A 6 8.18 6.23 -2.17
C SER A 6 6.91 7.06 -2.20
N SER A 7 5.90 6.63 -1.45
CA SER A 7 4.64 7.36 -1.26
C SER A 7 4.89 8.66 -0.50
N ALA A 8 5.69 8.59 0.57
CA ALA A 8 6.06 9.76 1.38
C ALA A 8 6.79 10.84 0.57
N ALA A 9 7.76 10.47 -0.26
CA ALA A 9 8.44 11.41 -1.14
C ALA A 9 7.54 11.98 -2.24
N THR A 10 6.45 11.28 -2.60
CA THR A 10 5.49 11.74 -3.61
C THR A 10 4.39 12.62 -3.01
N MET A 11 4.17 12.55 -1.70
CA MET A 11 3.04 13.19 -1.02
C MET A 11 2.82 14.68 -1.38
N PRO A 12 3.84 15.55 -1.49
CA PRO A 12 3.63 16.94 -1.89
C PRO A 12 3.02 17.08 -3.30
N VAL A 13 3.46 16.23 -4.24
CA VAL A 13 2.92 16.20 -5.61
C VAL A 13 1.52 15.61 -5.62
N THR A 14 1.27 14.59 -4.80
CA THR A 14 -0.07 13.99 -4.66
C THR A 14 -1.09 15.02 -4.14
N LEU A 15 -0.70 15.82 -3.15
CA LEU A 15 -1.54 16.92 -2.63
C LEU A 15 -1.81 17.99 -3.69
N ASP A 16 -0.78 18.42 -4.44
CA ASP A 16 -0.95 19.41 -5.52
C ASP A 16 -1.91 18.89 -6.61
N CYS A 17 -1.77 17.62 -7.02
CA CYS A 17 -2.69 16.99 -7.96
C CYS A 17 -4.13 16.90 -7.41
N ALA A 18 -4.29 16.54 -6.14
CA ALA A 18 -5.61 16.45 -5.52
C ALA A 18 -6.33 17.81 -5.49
N ASP A 19 -5.61 18.86 -5.09
CA ASP A 19 -6.15 20.21 -4.94
C ASP A 19 -6.40 20.87 -6.32
N ARG A 20 -5.46 20.75 -7.27
CA ARG A 20 -5.48 21.53 -8.53
C ARG A 20 -6.11 20.79 -9.69
N GLU A 21 -5.78 19.52 -9.87
CA GLU A 21 -6.24 18.72 -11.01
C GLU A 21 -7.58 18.04 -10.73
N LEU A 22 -7.72 17.48 -9.52
CA LEU A 22 -8.95 16.80 -9.10
C LEU A 22 -9.95 17.71 -8.38
N ARG A 23 -9.52 18.91 -7.98
CA ARG A 23 -10.34 19.94 -7.32
C ARG A 23 -11.04 19.44 -6.05
N ILE A 24 -10.34 18.61 -5.28
CA ILE A 24 -10.80 18.11 -3.97
C ILE A 24 -10.69 19.24 -2.94
N ASP A 25 -11.63 19.34 -1.99
CA ASP A 25 -11.52 20.33 -0.91
C ASP A 25 -10.21 20.10 -0.12
N PRO A 26 -9.37 21.12 0.08
CA PRO A 26 -8.10 20.96 0.79
C PRO A 26 -8.23 20.37 2.20
N ARG A 27 -9.40 20.51 2.85
CA ARG A 27 -9.68 19.89 4.16
C ARG A 27 -9.77 18.37 4.05
N VAL A 28 -10.28 17.84 2.93
CA VAL A 28 -10.34 16.40 2.66
C VAL A 28 -8.96 15.89 2.24
N SER A 29 -8.34 16.52 1.23
CA SER A 29 -7.06 16.04 0.68
C SER A 29 -5.94 16.03 1.74
N ARG A 30 -5.84 17.08 2.57
CA ARG A 30 -4.83 17.19 3.65
C ARG A 30 -5.07 16.26 4.84
N PHE A 31 -6.26 15.65 4.93
CA PHE A 31 -6.53 14.62 5.92
C PHE A 31 -6.29 13.22 5.34
N VAL A 32 -6.91 12.94 4.18
CA VAL A 32 -6.92 11.60 3.59
C VAL A 32 -5.55 11.20 3.04
N ILE A 33 -4.85 12.09 2.33
CA ILE A 33 -3.58 11.73 1.66
C ILE A 33 -2.47 11.44 2.68
N PRO A 34 -2.22 12.28 3.70
CA PRO A 34 -1.19 11.97 4.69
C PRO A 34 -1.49 10.69 5.50
N LEU A 35 -2.76 10.46 5.82
CA LEU A 35 -3.18 9.22 6.48
C LEU A 35 -2.95 8.02 5.55
N GLY A 36 -3.47 8.07 4.33
CA GLY A 36 -3.35 7.03 3.30
C GLY A 36 -1.91 6.67 2.97
N THR A 37 -1.02 7.67 2.87
CA THR A 37 0.42 7.44 2.64
C THR A 37 1.07 6.49 3.66
N THR A 38 0.48 6.34 4.85
CA THR A 38 0.92 5.39 5.88
C THR A 38 0.07 4.12 5.97
N VAL A 39 -1.25 4.22 5.86
CA VAL A 39 -2.15 3.07 6.11
C VAL A 39 -2.63 2.36 4.84
N ASN A 40 -2.66 3.06 3.71
CA ASN A 40 -3.12 2.54 2.43
C ASN A 40 -1.94 1.97 1.63
N MET A 41 -1.53 0.78 2.04
CA MET A 41 -0.44 0.03 1.42
C MET A 41 -0.94 -1.23 0.72
N ASP A 42 -2.06 -1.13 0.00
CA ASP A 42 -2.71 -2.23 -0.72
C ASP A 42 -1.77 -2.94 -1.71
N GLY A 43 -0.97 -2.18 -2.44
CA GLY A 43 0.04 -2.72 -3.35
C GLY A 43 1.11 -3.53 -2.61
N THR A 44 1.46 -3.14 -1.38
CA THR A 44 2.40 -3.88 -0.52
C THR A 44 1.76 -5.19 -0.05
N ALA A 45 0.53 -5.13 0.47
CA ALA A 45 -0.20 -6.32 0.92
C ALA A 45 -0.40 -7.33 -0.22
N LEU A 46 -0.78 -6.87 -1.41
CA LEU A 46 -0.97 -7.73 -2.58
C LEU A 46 0.36 -8.38 -3.01
N TYR A 47 1.45 -7.62 -3.03
CA TYR A 47 2.77 -8.16 -3.34
C TYR A 47 3.20 -9.21 -2.32
N GLU A 48 3.02 -8.94 -1.02
CA GLU A 48 3.41 -9.85 0.04
C GLU A 48 2.64 -11.17 -0.02
N ALA A 49 1.33 -11.10 -0.21
CA ALA A 49 0.51 -12.29 -0.39
C ALA A 49 0.94 -13.08 -1.64
N ALA A 50 1.11 -12.42 -2.78
CA ALA A 50 1.50 -13.08 -4.02
C ALA A 50 2.90 -13.71 -3.93
N ALA A 51 3.85 -13.02 -3.31
CA ALA A 51 5.21 -13.51 -3.13
C ALA A 51 5.27 -14.69 -2.16
N ALA A 52 4.51 -14.67 -1.07
CA ALA A 52 4.43 -15.80 -0.14
C ALA A 52 3.87 -17.05 -0.82
N LEU A 53 2.83 -16.91 -1.64
CA LEU A 53 2.29 -18.01 -2.46
C LEU A 53 3.33 -18.51 -3.47
N PHE A 54 4.05 -17.61 -4.14
CA PHE A 54 5.13 -17.97 -5.06
C PHE A 54 6.25 -18.74 -4.37
N VAL A 55 6.70 -18.28 -3.20
CA VAL A 55 7.73 -18.95 -2.40
C VAL A 55 7.28 -20.34 -1.96
N ALA A 56 6.02 -20.47 -1.50
CA ALA A 56 5.47 -21.76 -1.10
C ALA A 56 5.46 -22.77 -2.27
N GLN A 57 5.02 -22.33 -3.45
CA GLN A 57 5.01 -23.15 -4.65
C GLN A 57 6.42 -23.57 -5.07
N LEU A 58 7.38 -22.64 -5.04
CA LEU A 58 8.78 -22.91 -5.40
C LEU A 58 9.46 -23.86 -4.40
N ALA A 59 9.13 -23.76 -3.11
CA ALA A 59 9.62 -24.66 -2.07
C ALA A 59 8.90 -26.02 -2.04
N GLY A 60 7.85 -26.20 -2.84
CA GLY A 60 7.03 -27.42 -2.82
C GLY A 60 6.22 -27.58 -1.53
N VAL A 61 5.98 -26.50 -0.80
CA VAL A 61 5.20 -26.48 0.45
C VAL A 61 3.74 -26.17 0.09
N PRO A 62 2.81 -27.14 0.16
CA PRO A 62 1.41 -26.87 -0.09
C PRO A 62 0.83 -25.98 1.03
N LEU A 63 0.19 -24.88 0.65
CA LEU A 63 -0.58 -24.05 1.56
C LEU A 63 -2.07 -24.38 1.41
N ASP A 64 -2.68 -24.86 2.48
CA ASP A 64 -4.12 -25.04 2.50
C ASP A 64 -4.87 -23.69 2.51
N LEU A 65 -6.20 -23.73 2.36
CA LEU A 65 -7.01 -22.52 2.31
C LEU A 65 -6.91 -21.68 3.60
N GLY A 66 -6.76 -22.34 4.76
CA GLY A 66 -6.59 -21.66 6.04
C GLY A 66 -5.28 -20.87 6.10
N GLN A 67 -4.18 -21.48 5.66
CA GLN A 67 -2.87 -20.83 5.57
C GLN A 67 -2.88 -19.68 4.55
N GLN A 68 -3.58 -19.82 3.42
CA GLN A 68 -3.73 -18.72 2.45
C GLN A 68 -4.50 -17.52 3.03
N ILE A 69 -5.54 -17.77 3.85
CA ILE A 69 -6.23 -16.71 4.58
C ILE A 69 -5.30 -16.04 5.59
N ILE A 70 -4.49 -16.82 6.32
CA ILE A 70 -3.48 -16.28 7.25
C ILE A 70 -2.48 -15.39 6.49
N VAL A 71 -1.96 -15.83 5.35
CA VAL A 71 -1.07 -15.03 4.50
C VAL A 71 -1.72 -13.70 4.12
N ALA A 72 -2.97 -13.71 3.66
CA ALA A 72 -3.67 -12.49 3.27
C ALA A 72 -3.85 -11.52 4.45
N LEU A 73 -4.27 -12.03 5.61
CA LEU A 73 -4.44 -11.23 6.82
C LEU A 73 -3.11 -10.65 7.31
N MET A 74 -2.07 -11.48 7.34
CA MET A 74 -0.73 -11.07 7.77
C MET A 74 -0.11 -10.06 6.82
N ALA A 75 -0.30 -10.21 5.50
CA ALA A 75 0.14 -9.24 4.51
C ALA A 75 -0.56 -7.87 4.69
N MET A 76 -1.87 -7.85 4.96
CA MET A 76 -2.57 -6.59 5.25
C MET A 76 -2.05 -5.92 6.54
N LEU A 77 -1.86 -6.70 7.61
CA LEU A 77 -1.34 -6.19 8.88
C LEU A 77 0.10 -5.68 8.74
N ALA A 78 0.94 -6.43 8.04
CA ALA A 78 2.34 -6.09 7.81
C ALA A 78 2.46 -4.83 6.93
N ALA A 79 1.64 -4.73 5.89
CA ALA A 79 1.61 -3.58 4.99
C ALA A 79 1.25 -2.27 5.71
N ILE A 80 0.29 -2.26 6.64
CA ILE A 80 -0.04 -1.06 7.44
C ILE A 80 1.17 -0.61 8.29
N GLY A 81 2.02 -1.54 8.71
CA GLY A 81 3.24 -1.26 9.48
C GLY A 81 4.44 -0.87 8.62
N ALA A 82 4.36 -0.95 7.30
CA ALA A 82 5.48 -0.68 6.42
C ALA A 82 5.70 0.85 6.27
N PRO A 83 6.94 1.36 6.35
CA PRO A 83 7.20 2.75 6.04
C PRO A 83 7.04 3.02 4.54
N GLY A 84 6.53 4.20 4.16
CA GLY A 84 6.38 4.63 2.76
C GLY A 84 7.69 4.97 2.03
N ILE A 85 8.75 4.17 2.21
CA ILE A 85 10.10 4.32 1.65
C ILE A 85 10.42 3.14 0.71
N PRO A 86 11.44 3.27 -0.16
CA PRO A 86 11.78 2.21 -1.10
C PRO A 86 12.17 0.90 -0.40
N SER A 87 11.76 -0.23 -1.00
CA SER A 87 12.02 -1.60 -0.53
C SER A 87 11.53 -1.93 0.89
N ALA A 88 10.64 -1.12 1.48
CA ALA A 88 10.07 -1.38 2.80
C ALA A 88 9.34 -2.73 2.89
N GLY A 89 8.71 -3.15 1.79
CA GLY A 89 8.00 -4.43 1.68
C GLY A 89 8.88 -5.67 1.92
N MET A 90 10.20 -5.56 1.76
CA MET A 90 11.12 -6.68 2.00
C MET A 90 11.30 -6.98 3.48
N VAL A 91 11.18 -5.96 4.34
CA VAL A 91 11.27 -6.13 5.80
C VAL A 91 10.00 -6.80 6.33
N THR A 92 8.85 -6.34 5.85
CA THR A 92 7.54 -6.82 6.27
C THR A 92 7.21 -8.21 5.71
N MET A 93 7.78 -8.58 4.56
CA MET A 93 7.75 -9.94 4.01
C MET A 93 8.21 -11.02 5.00
N VAL A 94 9.19 -10.71 5.86
CA VAL A 94 9.68 -11.66 6.86
C VAL A 94 8.55 -12.14 7.77
N MET A 95 7.69 -11.21 8.22
CA MET A 95 6.55 -11.52 9.07
C MET A 95 5.54 -12.40 8.35
N VAL A 96 5.29 -12.14 7.06
CA VAL A 96 4.33 -12.91 6.25
C VAL A 96 4.83 -14.34 6.03
N LEU A 97 6.09 -14.54 5.64
CA LEU A 97 6.66 -15.87 5.45
C LEU A 97 6.69 -16.68 6.75
N GLN A 98 7.11 -16.05 7.86
CA GLN A 98 7.15 -16.70 9.17
C GLN A 98 5.77 -17.12 9.67
N SER A 99 4.70 -16.37 9.34
CA SER A 99 3.34 -16.68 9.79
C SER A 99 2.81 -18.04 9.32
N VAL A 100 3.37 -18.55 8.21
CA VAL A 100 3.03 -19.87 7.64
C VAL A 100 4.23 -20.82 7.59
N GLY A 101 5.32 -20.49 8.28
CA GLY A 101 6.50 -21.36 8.41
C GLY A 101 7.35 -21.48 7.14
N LEU A 102 7.29 -20.51 6.22
CA LEU A 102 8.15 -20.48 5.04
C LEU A 102 9.54 -19.92 5.36
N PRO A 103 10.60 -20.38 4.66
CA PRO A 103 11.96 -19.93 4.89
C PRO A 103 12.14 -18.45 4.51
N VAL A 104 12.65 -17.65 5.44
CA VAL A 104 12.86 -16.21 5.25
C VAL A 104 13.98 -15.92 4.25
N GLU A 105 14.89 -16.87 4.06
CA GLU A 105 15.98 -16.81 3.08
C GLU A 105 15.44 -16.73 1.65
N ALA A 106 14.20 -17.17 1.40
CA ALA A 106 13.53 -17.07 0.10
C ALA A 106 13.33 -15.62 -0.37
N ILE A 107 13.41 -14.63 0.53
CA ILE A 107 13.42 -13.19 0.18
C ILE A 107 14.55 -12.87 -0.80
N ALA A 108 15.67 -13.59 -0.74
CA ALA A 108 16.78 -13.40 -1.68
C ALA A 108 16.37 -13.63 -3.15
N LEU A 109 15.37 -14.49 -3.41
CA LEU A 109 14.83 -14.73 -4.74
C LEU A 109 13.99 -13.56 -5.28
N LEU A 110 13.46 -12.73 -4.38
CA LEU A 110 12.62 -11.58 -4.72
C LEU A 110 13.44 -10.30 -4.97
N LEU A 111 14.64 -10.20 -4.38
CA LEU A 111 15.52 -9.03 -4.52
C LEU A 111 15.76 -8.57 -5.97
N PRO A 112 15.98 -9.45 -6.97
CA PRO A 112 16.24 -9.00 -8.34
C PRO A 112 15.05 -8.27 -8.98
N ILE A 113 13.82 -8.59 -8.56
CA ILE A 113 12.59 -8.03 -9.13
C ILE A 113 11.96 -6.96 -8.24
N ASP A 114 12.33 -6.91 -6.95
CA ASP A 114 11.74 -6.00 -5.96
C ASP A 114 11.80 -4.55 -6.45
N ARG A 115 12.92 -4.11 -7.03
CA ARG A 115 13.05 -2.71 -7.45
C ARG A 115 11.99 -2.26 -8.47
N LEU A 116 11.63 -3.13 -9.41
CA LEU A 116 10.62 -2.85 -10.43
C LEU A 116 9.22 -2.91 -9.81
N LEU A 117 8.97 -3.96 -9.02
CA LEU A 117 7.66 -4.17 -8.38
C LEU A 117 7.38 -3.07 -7.35
N ASP A 118 8.39 -2.59 -6.62
CA ASP A 118 8.29 -1.50 -5.65
C ASP A 118 7.79 -0.21 -6.27
N ALA A 119 8.29 0.13 -7.46
CA ALA A 119 7.82 1.29 -8.22
C ALA A 119 6.34 1.16 -8.58
N VAL A 120 5.90 -0.03 -8.98
CA VAL A 120 4.48 -0.33 -9.30
C VAL A 120 3.61 -0.27 -8.05
N ARG A 121 4.02 -0.93 -6.95
CA ARG A 121 3.30 -0.92 -5.67
C ARG A 121 3.10 0.50 -5.17
N THR A 122 4.16 1.31 -5.19
CA THR A 122 4.09 2.72 -4.77
C THR A 122 3.10 3.50 -5.64
N ALA A 123 3.12 3.30 -6.97
CA ALA A 123 2.18 3.96 -7.86
C ALA A 123 0.72 3.60 -7.55
N VAL A 124 0.45 2.32 -7.30
CA VAL A 124 -0.90 1.83 -6.92
C VAL A 124 -1.34 2.42 -5.58
N ASN A 125 -0.47 2.44 -4.56
CA ASN A 125 -0.80 3.01 -3.25
C ASN A 125 -1.18 4.50 -3.37
N VAL A 126 -0.34 5.30 -4.06
CA VAL A 126 -0.61 6.73 -4.28
C VAL A 126 -1.89 6.95 -5.10
N GLN A 127 -2.16 6.09 -6.08
CA GLN A 127 -3.43 6.13 -6.82
C GLN A 127 -4.62 5.83 -5.91
N GLY A 128 -4.49 4.88 -4.99
CA GLY A 128 -5.50 4.56 -3.98
C GLY A 128 -5.78 5.74 -3.05
N ASP A 129 -4.76 6.50 -2.65
CA ASP A 129 -4.93 7.70 -1.82
C ASP A 129 -5.78 8.77 -2.52
N LEU A 130 -5.52 9.00 -3.81
CA LEU A 130 -6.29 9.94 -4.63
C LEU A 130 -7.72 9.44 -4.85
N ALA A 131 -7.90 8.15 -5.17
CA ALA A 131 -9.21 7.56 -5.35
C ALA A 131 -10.06 7.63 -4.07
N THR A 132 -9.46 7.31 -2.92
CA THR A 132 -10.11 7.43 -1.61
C THR A 132 -10.47 8.87 -1.29
N SER A 133 -9.58 9.82 -1.59
CA SER A 133 -9.87 11.25 -1.41
C SER A 133 -11.09 11.70 -2.22
N LEU A 134 -11.23 11.25 -3.46
CA LEU A 134 -12.41 11.53 -4.30
C LEU A 134 -13.70 10.91 -3.73
N VAL A 135 -13.62 9.67 -3.21
CA VAL A 135 -14.76 9.01 -2.59
C VAL A 135 -15.20 9.75 -1.34
N VAL A 136 -14.26 10.14 -0.48
CA VAL A 136 -14.54 10.91 0.74
C VAL A 136 -15.10 12.29 0.40
N GLU A 137 -14.54 13.00 -0.59
CA GLU A 137 -15.06 14.28 -1.07
C GLU A 137 -16.54 14.16 -1.47
N ARG A 138 -16.89 13.15 -2.27
CA ARG A 138 -18.28 12.92 -2.69
C ARG A 138 -19.22 12.60 -1.53
N GLN A 139 -18.74 11.88 -0.53
CA GLN A 139 -19.54 11.55 0.66
C GLN A 139 -19.66 12.75 1.63
N ALA A 140 -18.62 13.57 1.74
CA ALA A 140 -18.53 14.71 2.64
C ALA A 140 -19.07 16.03 2.05
N GLY A 141 -19.26 16.11 0.73
CA GLY A 141 -19.61 17.35 0.02
C GLY A 141 -20.87 18.05 0.55
N GLY A 142 -21.85 17.31 1.07
CA GLY A 142 -23.02 17.88 1.74
C GLY A 142 -22.69 18.57 3.08
N ALA A 143 -21.76 18.02 3.86
CA ALA A 143 -21.33 18.56 5.16
C ALA A 143 -20.29 19.70 5.04
N LEU A 144 -19.54 19.75 3.93
CA LEU A 144 -18.56 20.79 3.66
C LEU A 144 -19.22 22.08 3.17
N ALA A 145 -20.32 21.98 2.41
CA ALA A 145 -21.13 23.13 1.96
C ALA A 145 -21.86 23.83 3.11
N THR A 146 -22.26 23.10 4.16
CA THR A 146 -22.91 23.70 5.35
C THR A 146 -21.92 24.47 6.24
N ARG A 147 -20.63 24.11 6.22
CA ARG A 147 -19.59 24.74 7.05
C ARG A 147 -18.92 25.97 6.41
N SER A 148 -19.25 26.34 5.17
CA SER A 148 -18.75 27.57 4.55
C SER A 148 -19.62 28.80 4.82
N HIS A 149 -20.73 28.62 5.56
CA HIS A 149 -21.69 29.66 5.91
C HIS A 149 -21.64 30.07 7.39
N ASP A 150 -20.78 29.44 8.19
CA ASP A 150 -20.48 29.77 9.59
C ASP A 150 -19.06 30.37 9.68
#